data_AF-G8S8A9-F1
#
_entry.id   AF-G8S8A9-F1
#
_cell.length_a   1.000
_cell.length_b   1.000
_cell.length_c   1.000
_cell.angle_alpha   90.00
_cell.angle_beta   90.00
_cell.angle_gamma   90.00
#
_symmetry.space_group_name_H-M   'P 1'
#
loop_
_entity.id
_entity.type
_entity.pdbx_description
1 polymer ?
#
loop_
_entity_poly.entity_id
_entity_poly.type
_entity_poly.pdbx_seq_one_letter_code
_entity_poly.pdbx_strand_id
1 'polypeptide(L)'
;MFRLIQLHTEAGVPQIGVDPDGYVSARAALARYRTAPATYFAVGRFDHEGTLTEVILDPSCGLDGACQRPASVIHAKTYQRLCEGCAAGMDVLTVPQLARRLGIACRLAPPISRLRQNTLGGLRSPAGNRIAREFADHVHDPAWRAELCGELGQTPIALNGLLIGAGALSHRQVLDLYPVLCALGDELPAGVRDDLARATARPLSPAGVAGLRLGLG
;
A
#
# COMPACT_ATOMS: atom_id res chain seq x y z
N MET A 1 -1.97 -21.86 0.23
CA MET A 1 -1.48 -21.20 1.47
C MET A 1 -0.41 -20.17 1.11
N PHE A 2 -0.18 -19.14 1.93
CA PHE A 2 0.92 -18.18 1.71
C PHE A 2 1.91 -18.21 2.88
N ARG A 3 3.21 -18.08 2.62
CA ARG A 3 4.25 -18.02 3.66
C ARG A 3 5.31 -17.00 3.29
N LEU A 4 6.02 -16.47 4.27
CA LEU A 4 7.20 -15.65 4.00
C LEU A 4 8.33 -16.57 3.56
N ILE A 5 9.11 -16.12 2.58
CA ILE A 5 10.26 -16.88 2.09
C ILE A 5 11.53 -16.04 2.18
N GLN A 6 12.61 -16.70 2.55
CA GLN A 6 13.96 -16.18 2.56
C GLN A 6 14.70 -16.73 1.35
N LEU A 7 15.52 -15.91 0.72
CA LEU A 7 16.39 -16.36 -0.36
C LEU A 7 17.81 -16.16 0.11
N HIS A 8 18.52 -17.27 0.29
CA HIS A 8 19.94 -17.26 0.60
C HIS A 8 20.68 -17.96 -0.54
N THR A 9 21.95 -17.64 -0.70
CA THR A 9 22.79 -18.31 -1.70
C THR A 9 23.75 -19.20 -0.96
N GLU A 10 23.72 -20.51 -1.26
CA GLU A 10 24.66 -21.48 -0.74
C GLU A 10 25.45 -22.06 -1.91
N ALA A 11 26.78 -21.93 -1.90
CA ALA A 11 27.67 -22.34 -2.99
C ALA A 11 27.27 -21.83 -4.40
N GLY A 12 26.65 -20.64 -4.48
CA GLY A 12 26.21 -20.03 -5.75
C GLY A 12 24.81 -20.47 -6.23
N VAL A 13 24.16 -21.40 -5.53
CA VAL A 13 22.80 -21.87 -5.80
C VAL A 13 21.81 -21.13 -4.90
N PRO A 14 20.73 -20.54 -5.45
CA PRO A 14 19.69 -19.92 -4.64
C PRO A 14 18.88 -21.00 -3.89
N GLN A 15 18.84 -20.89 -2.57
CA GLN A 15 18.06 -21.73 -1.66
C GLN A 15 16.91 -20.92 -1.05
N ILE A 16 15.74 -21.56 -0.91
CA ILE A 16 14.53 -20.93 -0.38
C ILE A 16 14.25 -21.45 1.02
N GLY A 17 14.46 -20.58 2.01
CA GLY A 17 13.98 -20.80 3.38
C GLY A 17 12.50 -20.41 3.47
N VAL A 18 11.72 -21.16 4.25
CA VAL A 18 10.28 -20.91 4.41
C VAL A 18 9.99 -20.64 5.88
N ASP A 19 9.31 -19.52 6.14
CA ASP A 19 8.85 -19.18 7.47
C ASP A 19 7.73 -20.16 7.92
N PRO A 20 7.75 -20.62 9.18
CA PRO A 20 6.76 -21.57 9.67
C PRO A 20 5.34 -21.00 9.68
N ASP A 21 5.18 -19.67 9.78
CA ASP A 21 3.89 -19.04 9.86
C ASP A 21 3.17 -19.04 8.49
N GLY A 22 1.97 -19.62 8.49
CA GLY A 22 1.07 -19.63 7.35
C GLY A 22 0.09 -18.46 7.37
N TYR A 23 -0.18 -17.89 6.20
CA TYR A 23 -1.16 -16.83 5.98
C TYR A 23 -2.25 -17.31 5.03
N VAL A 24 -3.48 -16.90 5.35
CA VAL A 24 -4.68 -17.20 4.55
C VAL A 24 -4.74 -16.40 3.24
N SER A 25 -3.97 -15.31 3.12
CA SER A 25 -3.93 -14.49 1.90
C SER A 25 -2.56 -13.86 1.65
N ALA A 26 -2.23 -13.61 0.37
CA ALA A 26 -1.04 -12.87 -0.04
C ALA A 26 -0.98 -11.47 0.59
N ARG A 27 -2.14 -10.83 0.77
CA ARG A 27 -2.23 -9.50 1.38
C ARG A 27 -1.78 -9.51 2.85
N ALA A 28 -2.22 -10.49 3.63
CA ALA A 28 -1.81 -10.63 5.02
C ALA A 28 -0.31 -10.95 5.14
N ALA A 29 0.19 -11.87 4.30
CA ALA A 29 1.62 -12.18 4.26
C ALA A 29 2.47 -10.96 3.86
N LEU A 30 2.07 -10.19 2.84
CA LEU A 30 2.77 -8.97 2.44
C LEU A 30 2.73 -7.88 3.53
N ALA A 31 1.64 -7.80 4.29
CA ALA A 31 1.56 -6.88 5.42
C ALA A 31 2.59 -7.25 6.50
N ARG A 32 2.72 -8.54 6.85
CA ARG A 32 3.76 -9.02 7.77
C ARG A 32 5.16 -8.79 7.23
N TYR A 33 5.40 -9.17 5.97
CA TYR A 33 6.67 -8.97 5.27
C TYR A 33 7.21 -7.56 5.46
N ARG A 34 6.36 -6.55 5.27
CA ARG A 34 6.72 -5.12 5.38
C ARG A 34 7.07 -4.67 6.80
N THR A 35 6.73 -5.44 7.83
CA THR A 35 7.14 -5.15 9.22
C THR A 35 8.56 -5.60 9.53
N ALA A 36 9.13 -6.51 8.73
CA ALA A 36 10.49 -7.04 8.92
C ALA A 36 11.15 -7.43 7.57
N PRO A 37 11.32 -6.49 6.62
CA PRO A 37 11.68 -6.81 5.24
C PRO A 37 13.15 -7.25 5.08
N ALA A 38 14.05 -6.90 6.00
CA ALA A 38 15.45 -7.34 5.96
C ALA A 38 15.59 -8.87 6.23
N THR A 39 14.60 -9.46 6.89
CA THR A 39 14.61 -10.88 7.26
C THR A 39 14.07 -11.77 6.14
N TYR A 40 13.33 -11.23 5.17
CA TYR A 40 12.63 -12.02 4.16
C TYR A 40 12.86 -11.47 2.76
N PHE A 41 12.82 -12.36 1.78
CA PHE A 41 12.93 -12.02 0.37
C PHE A 41 11.56 -11.66 -0.24
N ALA A 42 10.55 -12.51 -0.02
CA ALA A 42 9.26 -12.40 -0.70
C ALA A 42 8.15 -13.16 0.05
N VAL A 43 6.97 -13.20 -0.55
CA VAL A 43 5.86 -14.09 -0.15
C VAL A 43 5.77 -15.25 -1.14
N GLY A 44 5.81 -16.48 -0.66
CA GLY A 44 5.56 -17.68 -1.45
C GLY A 44 4.10 -18.13 -1.37
N ARG A 45 3.53 -18.55 -2.50
CA ARG A 45 2.26 -19.27 -2.58
C ARG A 45 2.52 -20.76 -2.71
N PHE A 46 1.96 -21.52 -1.79
CA PHE A 46 2.05 -22.96 -1.74
C PHE A 46 0.71 -23.59 -2.13
N ASP A 47 0.78 -24.69 -2.87
CA ASP A 47 -0.39 -25.53 -3.15
C ASP A 47 -0.77 -26.37 -1.92
N HIS A 48 -1.63 -27.36 -2.13
CA HIS A 48 -2.13 -28.26 -1.08
C HIS A 48 -1.13 -29.37 -0.72
N GLU A 49 -0.18 -29.66 -1.60
CA GLU A 49 0.90 -30.64 -1.37
C GLU A 49 2.10 -30.02 -0.64
N GLY A 50 2.11 -28.69 -0.49
CA GLY A 50 3.19 -27.95 0.14
C GLY A 50 4.30 -27.55 -0.83
N THR A 51 4.04 -27.57 -2.13
CA THR A 51 4.98 -27.15 -3.17
C THR A 51 4.85 -25.65 -3.42
N LEU A 52 5.99 -24.96 -3.53
CA LEU A 52 6.04 -23.53 -3.85
C LEU A 52 5.73 -23.30 -5.33
N THR A 53 4.53 -22.76 -5.59
CA THR A 53 4.00 -22.53 -6.95
C THR A 53 4.27 -21.14 -7.50
N GLU A 54 4.39 -20.13 -6.64
CA GLU A 54 4.53 -18.73 -7.06
C GLU A 54 5.26 -17.92 -5.99
N VAL A 55 6.13 -17.01 -6.45
CA VAL A 55 6.80 -15.99 -5.64
C VAL A 55 6.20 -14.62 -5.93
N ILE A 56 5.75 -13.95 -4.88
CA ILE A 56 5.12 -12.64 -4.92
C ILE A 56 6.08 -11.64 -4.27
N LEU A 57 6.66 -10.77 -5.10
CA LEU A 57 7.60 -9.74 -4.71
C LEU A 57 6.87 -8.47 -4.28
N ASP A 58 7.36 -7.80 -3.24
CA ASP A 58 6.85 -6.48 -2.89
C ASP A 58 7.23 -5.43 -3.96
N PRO A 59 6.34 -4.51 -4.37
CA PRO A 59 6.62 -3.56 -5.42
C PRO A 59 7.50 -2.39 -4.96
N SER A 60 8.02 -2.40 -3.72
CA SER A 60 8.86 -1.32 -3.18
C SER A 60 10.33 -1.51 -3.55
N CYS A 61 10.98 -0.42 -3.96
CA CYS A 61 12.42 -0.40 -4.18
C CYS A 61 13.17 -0.46 -2.84
N GLY A 62 14.15 -1.37 -2.77
CA GLY A 62 14.96 -1.65 -1.59
C GLY A 62 14.34 -2.67 -0.63
N LEU A 63 15.12 -3.06 0.38
CA LEU A 63 14.63 -3.84 1.51
C LEU A 63 14.01 -2.91 2.57
N ASP A 64 14.59 -1.72 2.78
CA ASP A 64 14.15 -0.81 3.84
C ASP A 64 13.15 0.27 3.37
N GLY A 65 12.72 0.22 2.10
CA GLY A 65 11.77 1.19 1.55
C GLY A 65 12.28 2.64 1.47
N ALA A 66 13.59 2.87 1.64
CA ALA A 66 14.23 4.19 1.52
C ALA A 66 13.96 4.84 0.16
N CYS A 67 13.84 4.02 -0.89
CA CYS A 67 13.42 4.47 -2.20
C CYS A 67 11.90 4.27 -2.37
N GLN A 68 11.19 5.38 -2.56
CA GLN A 68 9.73 5.36 -2.70
C GLN A 68 9.23 5.01 -4.12
N ARG A 69 10.15 4.82 -5.07
CA ARG A 69 9.80 4.42 -6.44
C ARG A 69 9.42 2.95 -6.50
N PRO A 70 8.49 2.55 -7.40
CA PRO A 70 8.16 1.16 -7.60
C PRO A 70 9.39 0.40 -8.13
N ALA A 71 9.62 -0.80 -7.60
CA ALA A 71 10.61 -1.72 -8.12
C ALA A 71 10.16 -2.26 -9.48
N SER A 72 11.07 -2.27 -10.44
CA SER A 72 10.87 -2.83 -11.78
C SER A 72 11.84 -3.99 -12.07
N VAL A 73 12.95 -4.06 -11.33
CA VAL A 73 14.02 -5.05 -11.52
C VAL A 73 14.54 -5.58 -10.17
N ILE A 74 15.39 -6.61 -10.22
CA ILE A 74 15.96 -7.30 -9.06
C ILE A 74 17.47 -7.38 -9.24
N HIS A 75 18.26 -7.00 -8.24
CA HIS A 75 19.71 -7.14 -8.28
C HIS A 75 20.13 -8.60 -8.42
N ALA A 76 20.98 -8.94 -9.40
CA ALA A 76 21.25 -10.32 -9.78
C ALA A 76 22.02 -11.14 -8.75
N LYS A 77 22.72 -10.48 -7.80
CA LYS A 77 23.50 -11.14 -6.74
C LYS A 77 22.80 -11.15 -5.38
N THR A 78 22.19 -10.02 -5.00
CA THR A 78 21.58 -9.85 -3.66
C THR A 78 20.08 -10.08 -3.67
N TYR A 79 19.48 -10.20 -4.85
CA TYR A 79 18.03 -10.31 -5.05
C TYR A 79 17.22 -9.15 -4.45
N GLN A 80 17.88 -8.03 -4.17
CA GLN A 80 17.23 -6.80 -3.74
C GLN A 80 16.42 -6.23 -4.90
N ARG A 81 15.17 -5.85 -4.64
CA ARG A 81 14.30 -5.24 -5.64
C ARG A 81 14.68 -3.78 -5.81
N LEU A 82 14.77 -3.31 -7.05
CA LEU A 82 15.26 -1.97 -7.39
C LEU A 82 14.33 -1.30 -8.41
N CYS A 83 14.20 0.01 -8.32
CA CYS A 83 13.67 0.82 -9.41
C CYS A 83 14.77 1.10 -10.44
N GLU A 84 14.41 1.58 -11.63
CA GLU A 84 15.35 1.90 -12.71
C GLU A 84 16.51 2.79 -12.27
N GLY A 85 16.24 3.80 -11.42
CA GLY A 85 17.29 4.69 -10.94
C GLY A 85 18.25 4.05 -9.94
N CYS A 86 17.75 3.19 -9.03
CA CYS A 86 18.61 2.49 -8.07
C CYS A 86 19.36 1.32 -8.70
N ALA A 87 18.91 0.84 -9.87
CA ALA A 87 19.55 -0.21 -10.64
C ALA A 87 20.66 0.29 -11.57
N ALA A 88 20.85 1.61 -11.71
CA ALA A 88 21.82 2.18 -12.64
C ALA A 88 23.24 1.66 -12.37
N GLY A 89 23.87 1.07 -13.39
CA GLY A 89 25.22 0.50 -13.29
C GLY A 89 25.32 -0.84 -12.55
N MET A 90 24.19 -1.45 -12.19
CA MET A 90 24.15 -2.75 -11.52
C MET A 90 23.76 -3.89 -12.46
N ASP A 91 24.17 -5.10 -12.13
CA ASP A 91 23.68 -6.31 -12.78
C ASP A 91 22.29 -6.66 -12.23
N VAL A 92 21.28 -6.70 -13.10
CA VAL A 92 19.88 -6.83 -12.71
C VAL A 92 19.13 -7.86 -13.54
N LEU A 93 18.14 -8.45 -12.90
CA LEU A 93 17.18 -9.39 -13.44
C LEU A 93 15.81 -8.71 -13.53
N THR A 94 15.16 -8.83 -14.66
CA THR A 94 13.71 -8.64 -14.77
C THR A 94 12.97 -9.75 -14.01
N VAL A 95 11.70 -9.51 -13.67
CA VAL A 95 10.86 -10.53 -13.02
C VAL A 95 10.79 -11.85 -13.81
N PRO A 96 10.66 -11.86 -15.16
CA PRO A 96 10.73 -13.10 -15.93
C PRO A 96 12.11 -13.79 -15.89
N GLN A 97 13.21 -13.02 -15.86
CA GLN A 97 14.55 -13.61 -15.72
C GLN A 97 14.74 -14.26 -14.35
N LEU A 98 14.25 -13.61 -13.29
CA LEU A 98 14.23 -14.20 -11.95
C LEU A 98 13.40 -15.49 -11.91
N ALA A 99 12.21 -15.51 -12.52
CA ALA A 99 11.37 -16.69 -12.58
C ALA A 99 12.09 -17.88 -13.24
N ARG A 100 12.78 -17.64 -14.38
CA ARG A 100 13.60 -18.67 -15.03
C ARG A 100 14.75 -19.14 -14.15
N ARG A 101 15.38 -18.24 -13.41
CA ARG A 101 16.51 -18.58 -12.53
C ARG A 101 16.09 -19.40 -11.31
N LEU A 102 14.90 -19.14 -10.77
CA LEU A 102 14.35 -19.88 -9.64
C LEU A 102 13.58 -21.14 -10.05
N GLY A 103 13.20 -21.27 -11.32
CA GLY A 103 12.31 -22.34 -11.79
C GLY A 103 10.87 -22.23 -11.26
N ILE A 104 10.49 -21.05 -10.74
CA ILE A 104 9.20 -20.79 -10.10
C ILE A 104 8.59 -19.52 -10.69
N ALA A 105 7.27 -19.48 -10.87
CA ALA A 105 6.59 -18.29 -11.34
C ALA A 105 6.82 -17.11 -10.37
N CYS A 106 7.28 -15.97 -10.90
CA CYS A 106 7.47 -14.75 -10.12
C CYS A 106 6.55 -13.65 -10.62
N ARG A 107 5.98 -12.88 -9.70
CA ARG A 107 5.29 -11.63 -10.03
C ARG A 107 5.51 -10.56 -8.97
N LEU A 108 5.31 -9.31 -9.37
CA LEU A 108 5.16 -8.23 -8.41
C LEU A 108 3.75 -8.28 -7.82
N ALA A 109 3.65 -8.02 -6.52
CA ALA A 109 2.35 -7.75 -5.93
C ALA A 109 1.77 -6.48 -6.57
N PRO A 110 0.44 -6.36 -6.64
CA PRO A 110 -0.17 -5.12 -7.07
C PRO A 110 0.43 -3.98 -6.26
N PRO A 111 0.79 -2.84 -6.91
CA PRO A 111 1.17 -1.67 -6.15
C PRO A 111 0.07 -1.42 -5.12
N ILE A 112 0.44 -1.36 -3.84
CA ILE A 112 -0.43 -0.63 -2.93
C ILE A 112 -0.51 0.74 -3.59
N SER A 113 -1.71 1.21 -3.90
CA SER A 113 -1.89 2.58 -4.34
C SER A 113 -1.37 3.48 -3.22
N ARG A 114 -0.07 3.77 -3.26
CA ARG A 114 0.55 4.82 -2.50
C ARG A 114 -0.01 6.07 -3.13
N LEU A 115 -1.10 6.56 -2.55
CA LEU A 115 -1.37 7.99 -2.59
C LEU A 115 -0.02 8.67 -2.40
N ARG A 116 0.31 9.61 -3.30
CA ARG A 116 1.56 10.40 -3.30
C ARG A 116 2.05 10.57 -1.87
N GLN A 117 3.04 9.76 -1.50
CA GLN A 117 3.85 9.96 -0.31
C GLN A 117 4.81 11.11 -0.63
N ASN A 118 4.27 12.30 -0.93
CA ASN A 118 5.11 13.47 -0.83
C ASN A 118 5.35 13.69 0.66
N THR A 119 6.63 13.69 1.01
CA THR A 119 7.24 13.95 2.33
C THR A 119 7.13 12.87 3.41
N LEU A 120 8.23 12.09 3.45
CA LEU A 120 9.01 11.72 4.65
C LEU A 120 8.37 10.75 5.66
N GLY A 121 9.19 9.83 6.17
CA GLY A 121 8.84 8.84 7.19
C GLY A 121 8.53 9.45 8.56
N GLY A 122 7.50 10.29 8.64
CA GLY A 122 6.97 10.84 9.87
C GLY A 122 5.89 9.92 10.43
N LEU A 123 6.08 9.50 11.67
CA LEU A 123 5.08 9.07 12.66
C LEU A 123 3.64 8.93 12.13
N ARG A 124 3.04 7.74 12.32
CA ARG A 124 1.58 7.58 12.26
C ARG A 124 0.95 8.71 13.06
N SER A 125 0.30 9.66 12.39
CA SER A 125 -0.42 10.72 13.12
C SER A 125 -1.53 10.04 13.93
N PRO A 126 -1.56 10.20 15.27
CA PRO A 126 -2.65 9.70 16.09
C PRO A 126 -4.01 10.17 15.56
N ALA A 127 -4.07 11.40 15.04
CA ALA A 127 -5.25 11.98 14.41
C ALA A 127 -5.68 11.19 13.16
N GLY A 128 -4.76 10.80 12.28
CA GLY A 128 -5.10 9.99 11.09
C GLY A 128 -5.73 8.63 11.45
N ASN A 129 -5.23 7.95 12.48
CA ASN A 129 -5.80 6.68 12.95
C ASN A 129 -7.14 6.87 13.67
N ARG A 130 -7.33 8.00 14.35
CA ARG A 130 -8.59 8.39 14.98
C ARG A 130 -9.65 8.61 13.90
N ILE A 131 -9.38 9.51 12.96
CA ILE A 131 -10.28 9.86 11.84
C ILE A 131 -10.70 8.59 11.09
N ALA A 132 -9.76 7.73 10.70
CA ALA A 132 -10.08 6.52 9.95
C ALA A 132 -11.02 5.55 10.67
N ARG A 133 -10.94 5.46 12.00
CA ARG A 133 -11.78 4.57 12.82
C ARG A 133 -13.15 5.18 13.09
N GLU A 134 -13.20 6.48 13.35
CA GLU A 134 -14.41 7.17 13.79
C GLU A 134 -15.29 7.66 12.64
N PHE A 135 -14.74 7.76 11.42
CA PHE A 135 -15.39 8.40 10.26
C PHE A 135 -16.84 7.95 10.02
N ALA A 136 -17.07 6.65 9.90
CA ALA A 136 -18.39 6.12 9.57
C ALA A 136 -19.43 6.44 10.66
N ASP A 137 -18.99 6.47 11.91
CA ASP A 137 -19.84 6.65 13.08
C ASP A 137 -20.02 8.12 13.46
N HIS A 138 -19.18 9.04 12.97
CA HIS A 138 -19.18 10.44 13.44
C HIS A 138 -19.35 11.48 12.33
N VAL A 139 -19.29 11.11 11.05
CA VAL A 139 -19.42 12.07 9.94
C VAL A 139 -20.75 12.84 9.94
N HIS A 140 -21.79 12.29 10.55
CA HIS A 140 -23.08 12.96 10.72
C HIS A 140 -23.04 14.12 11.73
N ASP A 141 -22.10 14.12 12.68
CA ASP A 141 -21.93 15.16 13.69
C ASP A 141 -21.20 16.39 13.10
N PRO A 142 -21.87 17.55 12.99
CA PRO A 142 -21.24 18.77 12.50
C PRO A 142 -20.06 19.25 13.34
N ALA A 143 -20.06 19.01 14.66
CA ALA A 143 -18.95 19.41 15.52
C ALA A 143 -17.70 18.57 15.21
N TRP A 144 -17.88 17.26 15.05
CA TRP A 144 -16.80 16.36 14.63
C TRP A 144 -16.26 16.70 13.24
N ARG A 145 -17.12 17.08 12.28
CA ARG A 145 -16.67 17.54 10.96
C ARG A 145 -15.87 18.84 11.03
N ALA A 146 -16.29 19.80 11.86
CA ALA A 146 -15.54 21.03 12.07
C ALA A 146 -14.14 20.76 12.68
N GLU A 147 -14.06 19.85 13.67
CA GLU A 147 -12.79 19.40 14.23
C GLU A 147 -11.90 18.72 13.17
N LEU A 148 -12.47 17.81 12.38
CA LEU A 148 -11.78 17.15 11.27
C LEU A 148 -11.21 18.17 10.29
N CYS A 149 -12.00 19.16 9.85
CA CYS A 149 -11.53 20.18 8.92
C CYS A 149 -10.41 21.04 9.53
N GLY A 150 -10.50 21.37 10.82
CA GLY A 150 -9.43 22.03 11.57
C GLY A 150 -8.14 21.20 11.60
N GLU A 151 -8.25 19.90 11.89
CA GLU A 151 -7.12 18.97 11.90
C GLU A 151 -6.48 18.81 10.53
N LEU A 152 -7.28 18.72 9.46
CA LEU A 152 -6.79 18.63 8.08
C LEU A 152 -6.08 19.91 7.63
N GLY A 153 -6.55 21.08 8.09
CA GLY A 153 -5.90 22.36 7.83
C GLY A 153 -4.54 22.51 8.52
N GLN A 154 -4.38 21.92 9.71
CA GLN A 154 -3.14 22.02 10.51
C GLN A 154 -2.16 20.88 10.23
N THR A 155 -2.67 19.69 9.90
CA THR A 155 -1.88 18.46 9.76
C THR A 155 -2.16 17.79 8.42
N PRO A 156 -1.40 18.11 7.36
CA PRO A 156 -1.59 17.50 6.04
C PRO A 156 -1.54 15.96 6.04
N ILE A 157 -0.79 15.35 6.98
CA ILE A 157 -0.68 13.89 7.14
C ILE A 157 -2.00 13.24 7.60
N ALA A 158 -2.89 13.99 8.27
CA ALA A 158 -4.19 13.51 8.74
C ALA A 158 -5.16 13.19 7.58
N LEU A 159 -4.92 13.74 6.38
CA LEU A 159 -5.68 13.43 5.17
C LEU A 159 -5.75 11.92 4.88
N ASN A 160 -4.71 11.17 5.21
CA ASN A 160 -4.72 9.71 5.07
C ASN A 160 -5.85 9.06 5.88
N GLY A 161 -6.17 9.62 7.05
CA GLY A 161 -7.28 9.15 7.88
C GLY A 161 -8.63 9.32 7.18
N LEU A 162 -8.87 10.49 6.59
CA LEU A 162 -10.07 10.78 5.80
C LEU A 162 -10.21 9.81 4.62
N LEU A 163 -9.12 9.57 3.89
CA LEU A 163 -9.13 8.68 2.73
C LEU A 163 -9.41 7.22 3.10
N ILE A 164 -8.83 6.75 4.20
CA ILE A 164 -9.07 5.40 4.72
C ILE A 164 -10.51 5.28 5.20
N GLY A 165 -10.99 6.24 6.00
CA GLY A 165 -12.36 6.25 6.54
C GLY A 165 -13.41 6.31 5.44
N ALA A 166 -13.31 7.28 4.55
CA ALA A 166 -14.22 7.42 3.41
C ALA A 166 -14.14 6.21 2.46
N GLY A 167 -12.96 5.63 2.25
CA GLY A 167 -12.75 4.43 1.43
C GLY A 167 -13.25 3.13 2.06
N ALA A 168 -13.33 3.06 3.40
CA ALA A 168 -13.81 1.89 4.13
C ALA A 168 -15.35 1.78 4.16
N LEU A 169 -16.07 2.86 3.84
CA LEU A 169 -17.54 2.82 3.75
C LEU A 169 -18.00 1.77 2.74
N SER A 170 -18.97 0.96 3.16
CA SER A 170 -19.70 0.08 2.24
C SER A 170 -20.56 0.90 1.27
N HIS A 171 -20.95 0.29 0.14
CA HIS A 171 -21.80 0.97 -0.84
C HIS A 171 -23.12 1.47 -0.23
N ARG A 172 -23.72 0.69 0.67
CA ARG A 172 -24.92 1.08 1.41
C ARG A 172 -24.69 2.30 2.30
N GLN A 173 -23.62 2.29 3.10
CA GLN A 173 -23.29 3.45 3.95
C GLN A 173 -23.02 4.71 3.14
N VAL A 174 -22.39 4.60 1.96
CA VAL A 174 -22.20 5.75 1.06
C VAL A 174 -23.54 6.35 0.63
N LEU A 175 -24.52 5.51 0.25
CA LEU A 175 -25.85 5.98 -0.15
C LEU A 175 -26.61 6.60 1.03
N ASP A 176 -26.58 5.93 2.19
CA ASP A 176 -27.27 6.38 3.40
C ASP A 176 -26.70 7.71 3.92
N LEU A 177 -25.38 7.93 3.80
CA LEU A 177 -24.68 9.11 4.27
C LEU A 177 -24.45 10.17 3.18
N TYR A 178 -24.90 9.94 1.94
CA TYR A 178 -24.48 10.77 0.79
C TYR A 178 -24.67 12.29 0.99
N PRO A 179 -25.84 12.78 1.49
CA PRO A 179 -26.00 14.23 1.72
C PRO A 179 -25.00 14.79 2.73
N VAL A 180 -24.67 14.01 3.76
CA VAL A 180 -23.71 14.38 4.81
C VAL A 180 -22.28 14.36 4.27
N LEU A 181 -21.96 13.39 3.41
CA LEU A 181 -20.65 13.31 2.76
C LEU A 181 -20.41 14.48 1.81
N CYS A 182 -21.43 14.92 1.07
CA CYS A 182 -21.36 16.13 0.25
C CYS A 182 -21.16 17.39 1.10
N ALA A 183 -21.90 17.52 2.21
CA ALA A 183 -21.70 18.63 3.15
C ALA A 183 -20.27 18.66 3.70
N LEU A 184 -19.70 17.51 4.06
CA LEU A 184 -18.29 17.42 4.43
C LEU A 184 -17.37 17.87 3.29
N GLY A 185 -17.65 17.45 2.06
CA GLY A 185 -16.89 17.86 0.87
C GLY A 185 -16.84 19.38 0.68
N ASP A 186 -17.95 20.07 0.95
CA ASP A 186 -18.04 21.54 0.91
C ASP A 186 -17.30 22.21 2.08
N GLU A 187 -17.32 21.60 3.25
CA GLU A 187 -16.68 22.05 4.48
C GLU A 187 -15.14 21.87 4.48
N LEU A 188 -14.59 21.05 3.57
CA LEU A 188 -13.15 20.74 3.53
C LEU A 188 -12.29 21.99 3.30
N PRO A 189 -11.07 22.04 3.88
CA PRO A 189 -10.09 23.08 3.56
C PRO A 189 -9.83 23.15 2.05
N ALA A 190 -9.79 24.37 1.49
CA ALA A 190 -9.74 24.58 0.03
C ALA A 190 -8.64 23.77 -0.68
N GLY A 191 -7.42 23.74 -0.14
CA GLY A 191 -6.32 22.95 -0.71
C GLY A 191 -6.58 21.44 -0.72
N VAL A 192 -7.24 20.90 0.31
CA VAL A 192 -7.61 19.49 0.39
C VAL A 192 -8.74 19.17 -0.59
N ARG A 193 -9.75 20.04 -0.64
CA ARG A 193 -10.88 19.92 -1.57
C ARG A 193 -10.41 19.91 -3.02
N ASP A 194 -9.53 20.85 -3.39
CA ASP A 194 -9.00 20.98 -4.76
C ASP A 194 -8.15 19.76 -5.15
N ASP A 195 -7.36 19.21 -4.22
CA ASP A 195 -6.55 18.01 -4.45
C ASP A 195 -7.44 16.77 -4.65
N LEU A 196 -8.51 16.61 -3.86
CA LEU A 196 -9.45 15.50 -4.00
C LEU A 196 -10.31 15.62 -5.26
N ALA A 197 -10.78 16.83 -5.58
CA ALA A 197 -11.51 17.11 -6.81
C ALA A 197 -10.65 16.81 -8.05
N ARG A 198 -9.36 17.18 -8.04
CA ARG A 198 -8.45 16.83 -9.14
C ARG A 198 -8.21 15.33 -9.25
N ALA A 199 -8.21 14.62 -8.12
CA ALA A 199 -8.01 13.18 -8.09
C ALA A 199 -9.19 12.39 -8.69
N THR A 200 -10.39 12.97 -8.77
CA THR A 200 -11.57 12.30 -9.36
C THR A 200 -11.43 12.10 -10.86
N ALA A 201 -10.61 12.90 -11.55
CA ALA A 201 -10.21 12.68 -12.94
C ALA A 201 -9.49 11.33 -13.16
N ARG A 202 -8.99 10.70 -12.08
CA ARG A 202 -8.48 9.32 -12.06
C ARG A 202 -9.21 8.54 -10.95
N PRO A 203 -10.46 8.12 -11.21
CA PRO A 203 -11.39 7.69 -10.15
C PRO A 203 -10.98 6.38 -9.48
N LEU A 204 -10.06 5.61 -10.07
CA LEU A 204 -9.56 4.35 -9.50
C LEU A 204 -8.51 4.54 -8.40
N SER A 205 -8.10 5.78 -8.11
CA SER A 205 -7.20 6.08 -6.99
C SER A 205 -7.99 6.23 -5.67
N PRO A 206 -7.44 5.92 -4.48
CA PRO A 206 -8.17 6.10 -3.22
C PRO A 206 -8.60 7.55 -2.97
N ALA A 207 -7.83 8.53 -3.46
CA ALA A 207 -8.18 9.94 -3.43
C ALA A 207 -9.35 10.25 -4.37
N GLY A 208 -9.34 9.68 -5.58
CA GLY A 208 -10.46 9.82 -6.52
C GLY A 208 -11.74 9.17 -6.02
N VAL A 209 -11.66 7.95 -5.45
CA VAL A 209 -12.80 7.27 -4.82
C VAL A 209 -13.33 8.08 -3.63
N ALA A 210 -12.45 8.57 -2.76
CA ALA A 210 -12.87 9.39 -1.62
C ALA A 210 -13.49 10.71 -2.08
N GLY A 211 -12.90 11.39 -3.07
CA GLY A 211 -13.45 12.60 -3.66
C GLY A 211 -14.86 12.39 -4.20
N LEU A 212 -15.08 11.34 -5.00
CA LEU A 212 -16.40 10.99 -5.53
C LEU A 212 -17.42 10.68 -4.42
N ARG A 213 -16.99 9.99 -3.35
CA ARG A 213 -17.85 9.70 -2.19
C ARG A 213 -18.21 10.95 -1.40
N LEU A 214 -17.35 11.96 -1.39
CA LEU A 214 -17.56 13.27 -0.77
C LEU A 214 -18.30 14.25 -1.69
N GLY A 215 -18.83 13.79 -2.84
CA GLY A 215 -19.56 14.63 -3.77
C GLY A 215 -18.68 15.57 -4.61
N LEU A 216 -17.35 15.37 -4.60
CA LEU A 216 -16.41 16.16 -5.39
C LEU A 216 -16.29 15.54 -6.79
N GLY A 217 -16.51 16.32 -7.84
CA GLY A 217 -16.53 15.86 -9.23
C GLY A 217 -16.61 16.99 -10.22
#